data_AF-A6VVF0-F1
#
_entry.id   AF-A6VVF0-F1
#
_cell.length_a   1.000
_cell.length_b   1.000
_cell.length_c   1.000
_cell.angle_alpha   90.00
_cell.angle_beta   90.00
_cell.angle_gamma   90.00
#
_symmetry.space_group_name_H-M   'P 1'
#
loop_
_entity.id
_entity.type
_entity.pdbx_description
1 polymer ?
#
loop_
_entity_poly.entity_id
_entity_poly.type
_entity_poly.pdbx_seq_one_letter_code
_entity_poly.pdbx_strand_id
1 'polypeptide(L)'
;MCSVSWWIDESGYQLFFNRDEQKTRTPALSPQSFVLQGIQVLMPIDPVGKGSWISLNEAGVSLCLLNNYQGKTPSGQLTSRGQLVKQLSSATGLAQIEWQFAQLDLQQFAPFTLLAFELGNSKVREFQWDGENASILYAQSPHFSSAVALDSITAYRQSVYEELAVTCADDLLLFHSQHHPEQSHFSVCMHREDAQTVSFTRIQASKNDLQMTYVAGSPCMHLTPQALASQSYGFQDNGFQNNRFQDPCFQEKVSLVSGSF
;
A
#
# COMPACT_ATOMS: atom_id res chain seq x y z
N MET A 1 -11.06 3.00 2.47
CA MET A 1 -11.07 2.00 1.38
C MET A 1 -9.68 2.02 0.78
N CYS A 2 -9.15 0.93 0.24
CA CYS A 2 -7.79 0.95 -0.28
C CYS A 2 -7.69 0.03 -1.50
N SER A 3 -6.75 0.36 -2.39
CA SER A 3 -6.34 -0.51 -3.50
C SER A 3 -4.86 -0.79 -3.37
N VAL A 4 -4.48 -2.04 -3.55
CA VAL A 4 -3.08 -2.46 -3.57
C VAL A 4 -2.84 -3.37 -4.78
N SER A 5 -1.70 -3.20 -5.43
CA SER A 5 -1.23 -4.13 -6.44
C SER A 5 0.28 -4.25 -6.33
N TRP A 6 0.83 -5.31 -6.90
CA TRP A 6 2.27 -5.52 -6.89
C TRP A 6 2.75 -6.22 -8.15
N TRP A 7 4.04 -6.03 -8.42
CA TRP A 7 4.79 -6.69 -9.46
C TRP A 7 5.97 -7.40 -8.81
N ILE A 8 6.21 -8.66 -9.16
CA ILE A 8 7.34 -9.44 -8.65
C ILE A 8 8.05 -10.07 -9.84
N ASP A 9 9.37 -9.90 -9.89
CA ASP A 9 10.23 -10.50 -10.90
C ASP A 9 11.58 -10.90 -10.28
N GLU A 10 12.56 -11.26 -11.12
CA GLU A 10 13.88 -11.70 -10.66
C GLU A 10 14.67 -10.61 -9.93
N SER A 11 14.33 -9.33 -10.13
CA SER A 11 15.00 -8.19 -9.48
C SER A 11 14.50 -7.95 -8.05
N GLY A 12 13.29 -8.40 -7.72
CA GLY A 12 12.65 -8.21 -6.43
C GLY A 12 11.14 -7.94 -6.58
N TYR A 13 10.62 -7.00 -5.80
CA TYR A 13 9.21 -6.63 -5.87
C TYR A 13 8.98 -5.12 -5.87
N GLN A 14 7.89 -4.73 -6.51
CA GLN A 14 7.32 -3.40 -6.43
C GLN A 14 5.88 -3.48 -5.92
N LEU A 15 5.56 -2.67 -4.90
CA LEU A 15 4.26 -2.61 -4.25
C LEU A 15 3.66 -1.22 -4.44
N PHE A 16 2.39 -1.14 -4.83
CA PHE A 16 1.68 0.08 -5.18
C PHE A 16 0.41 0.16 -4.33
N PHE A 17 0.20 1.27 -3.61
CA PHE A 17 -0.87 1.39 -2.62
C PHE A 17 -1.57 2.75 -2.69
N ASN A 18 -2.87 2.73 -3.00
CA ASN A 18 -3.76 3.86 -2.83
C ASN A 18 -4.45 3.80 -1.47
N ARG A 19 -4.31 4.86 -0.68
CA ARG A 19 -5.04 5.04 0.59
C ARG A 19 -6.24 5.93 0.38
N ASP A 20 -7.44 5.37 0.49
CA ASP A 20 -8.68 6.17 0.50
C ASP A 20 -9.11 6.48 1.93
N GLU A 21 -9.36 7.76 2.17
CA GLU A 21 -9.64 8.29 3.50
C GLU A 21 -10.62 9.46 3.45
N GLN A 22 -11.30 9.69 4.58
CA GLN A 22 -12.12 10.88 4.78
C GLN A 22 -11.30 12.16 4.60
N LYS A 23 -11.87 13.13 3.89
CA LYS A 23 -11.24 14.45 3.67
C LYS A 23 -11.02 15.23 4.98
N THR A 24 -11.79 14.90 6.01
CA THR A 24 -11.71 15.49 7.35
C THR A 24 -10.63 14.87 8.24
N ARG A 25 -10.09 13.70 7.88
CA ARG A 25 -9.02 13.09 8.67
C ARG A 25 -7.75 13.92 8.49
N THR A 26 -7.04 14.16 9.59
CA THR A 26 -5.74 14.82 9.57
C THR A 26 -4.81 14.12 8.56
N PRO A 27 -4.18 14.87 7.64
CA PRO A 27 -3.25 14.29 6.66
C PRO A 27 -2.14 13.49 7.33
N ALA A 28 -1.77 12.38 6.70
CA ALA A 28 -0.66 11.58 7.16
C ALA A 28 0.68 12.31 6.97
N LEU A 29 1.62 12.06 7.87
CA LEU A 29 3.00 12.50 7.72
C LEU A 29 3.68 11.65 6.65
N SER A 30 4.52 12.29 5.84
CA SER A 30 5.42 11.62 4.89
C SER A 30 6.27 10.54 5.58
N PRO A 31 6.81 9.56 4.84
CA PRO A 31 7.63 8.50 5.38
C PRO A 31 8.73 9.01 6.32
N GLN A 32 8.76 8.42 7.51
CA GLN A 32 9.78 8.66 8.53
C GLN A 32 10.58 7.39 8.76
N SER A 33 11.84 7.55 9.16
CA SER A 33 12.70 6.45 9.57
C SER A 33 12.61 6.22 11.08
N PHE A 34 12.50 4.97 11.48
CA PHE A 34 12.46 4.51 12.86
C PHE A 34 13.46 3.36 13.04
N VAL A 35 14.01 3.23 14.25
CA VAL A 35 14.69 2.00 14.66
C VAL A 35 13.77 1.26 15.62
N LEU A 36 13.25 0.11 15.19
CA LEU A 36 12.34 -0.73 15.97
C LEU A 36 13.00 -2.09 16.19
N GLN A 37 13.24 -2.44 17.46
CA GLN A 37 13.90 -3.71 17.82
C GLN A 37 15.26 -3.92 17.10
N GLY A 38 15.99 -2.83 16.86
CA GLY A 38 17.27 -2.85 16.17
C GLY A 38 17.19 -2.87 14.63
N ILE A 39 15.99 -2.82 14.04
CA ILE A 39 15.77 -2.81 12.60
C ILE A 39 15.32 -1.41 12.15
N GLN A 40 15.95 -0.88 11.11
CA GLN A 40 15.49 0.35 10.45
C GLN A 40 14.21 0.11 9.66
N VAL A 41 13.22 0.97 9.86
CA VAL A 41 11.90 0.89 9.23
C VAL A 41 11.48 2.26 8.69
N LEU A 42 11.05 2.29 7.42
CA LEU A 42 10.42 3.42 6.76
C LEU A 42 8.91 3.23 6.71
N MET A 43 8.16 4.23 7.16
CA MET A 43 6.70 4.24 7.02
C MET A 43 6.13 5.67 7.09
N PRO A 44 5.08 6.00 6.31
CA PRO A 44 4.27 7.18 6.58
C PRO A 44 3.55 7.01 7.91
N ILE A 45 3.13 8.10 8.55
CA ILE A 45 2.48 8.04 9.86
C ILE A 45 1.09 8.68 9.80
N ASP A 46 0.09 7.91 10.20
CA ASP A 46 -1.24 8.42 10.48
C ASP A 46 -1.24 9.06 11.88
N PRO A 47 -1.36 10.40 12.00
CA PRO A 47 -1.25 11.08 13.29
C PRO A 47 -2.41 10.75 14.25
N VAL A 48 -3.58 10.36 13.72
CA VAL A 48 -4.74 9.96 14.52
C VAL A 48 -4.56 8.53 15.00
N GLY A 49 -4.18 7.62 14.09
CA GLY A 49 -3.98 6.20 14.38
C GLY A 49 -2.66 5.88 15.11
N LYS A 50 -1.73 6.84 15.17
CA LYS A 50 -0.36 6.73 15.73
C LYS A 50 0.43 5.52 15.20
N GLY A 51 0.13 5.12 13.97
CA GLY A 51 0.72 3.96 13.30
C GLY A 51 0.78 4.19 11.79
N SER A 52 0.93 3.12 11.02
CA SER A 52 0.98 3.19 9.56
C SER A 52 0.09 2.14 8.91
N TRP A 53 -0.32 2.35 7.67
CA TRP A 53 -0.98 1.33 6.85
C TRP A 53 0.02 0.59 5.95
N ILE A 54 1.27 1.06 5.87
CA ILE A 54 2.31 0.51 5.01
C ILE A 54 3.71 0.73 5.61
N SER A 55 4.60 -0.24 5.50
CA SER A 55 5.99 -0.11 5.95
C SER A 55 6.93 -0.88 5.04
N LEU A 56 8.19 -0.45 4.99
CA LEU A 56 9.33 -1.15 4.43
C LEU A 56 10.42 -1.17 5.51
N ASN A 57 11.18 -2.25 5.65
CA ASN A 57 12.35 -2.30 6.53
C ASN A 57 13.66 -2.64 5.78
N GLU A 58 14.79 -2.46 6.46
CA GLU A 58 16.12 -2.67 5.86
C GLU A 58 16.44 -4.13 5.51
N ALA A 59 15.63 -5.09 5.98
CA ALA A 59 15.71 -6.50 5.56
C ALA A 59 14.95 -6.77 4.25
N GLY A 60 14.37 -5.74 3.61
CA GLY A 60 13.58 -5.89 2.39
C GLY A 60 12.19 -6.47 2.63
N VAL A 61 11.69 -6.41 3.88
CA VAL A 61 10.34 -6.83 4.23
C VAL A 61 9.40 -5.63 4.19
N SER A 62 8.28 -5.79 3.50
CA SER A 62 7.19 -4.80 3.49
C SER A 62 5.91 -5.36 4.04
N LEU A 63 5.16 -4.51 4.74
CA LEU A 63 3.82 -4.80 5.22
C LEU A 63 2.87 -3.75 4.66
N CYS A 64 1.67 -4.14 4.25
CA CYS A 64 0.57 -3.20 4.02
C CYS A 64 -0.76 -3.78 4.49
N LEU A 65 -1.65 -2.91 4.97
CA LEU A 65 -2.89 -3.31 5.60
C LEU A 65 -4.10 -2.74 4.87
N LEU A 66 -5.05 -3.63 4.59
CA LEU A 66 -6.38 -3.30 4.14
C LEU A 66 -7.39 -3.50 5.28
N ASN A 67 -8.35 -2.59 5.37
CA ASN A 67 -9.45 -2.73 6.30
C ASN A 67 -10.41 -3.82 5.79
N ASN A 68 -10.77 -4.80 6.61
CA ASN A 68 -11.86 -5.71 6.31
C ASN A 68 -13.13 -5.12 6.95
N TYR A 69 -14.04 -4.58 6.14
CA TYR A 69 -15.27 -3.95 6.65
C TYR A 69 -16.43 -4.93 6.77
N GLN A 70 -16.30 -6.11 6.15
CA GLN A 70 -17.30 -7.17 6.15
C GLN A 70 -17.17 -8.07 7.39
N GLY A 71 -16.00 -8.05 8.02
CA GLY A 71 -15.77 -8.75 9.27
C GLY A 71 -16.59 -8.18 10.44
N LYS A 72 -16.72 -8.98 11.49
CA LYS A 72 -17.43 -8.63 12.72
C LYS A 72 -16.51 -7.86 13.66
N THR A 73 -16.81 -6.59 13.89
CA THR A 73 -15.99 -5.77 14.78
C THR A 73 -16.13 -6.23 16.24
N PRO A 74 -15.04 -6.59 16.94
CA PRO A 74 -15.11 -6.95 18.35
C PRO A 74 -15.63 -5.79 19.22
N SER A 75 -16.24 -6.13 20.37
CA SER A 75 -16.73 -5.15 21.33
C SER A 75 -15.61 -4.59 22.19
N GLY A 76 -15.73 -3.32 22.60
CA GLY A 76 -14.79 -2.68 23.53
C GLY A 76 -13.87 -1.67 22.84
N GLN A 77 -12.83 -1.24 23.56
CA GLN A 77 -11.86 -0.31 23.02
C GLN A 77 -10.86 -1.06 22.15
N LEU A 78 -10.84 -0.74 20.86
CA LEU A 78 -9.96 -1.36 19.89
C LEU A 78 -8.66 -0.58 19.70
N THR A 79 -7.59 -1.32 19.48
CA THR A 79 -6.30 -0.84 19.03
C THR A 79 -6.36 -0.51 17.53
N SER A 80 -5.73 0.59 17.14
CA SER A 80 -5.63 0.96 15.73
C SER A 80 -4.88 -0.12 14.94
N ARG A 81 -5.47 -0.60 13.84
CA ARG A 81 -4.80 -1.52 12.90
C ARG A 81 -3.48 -0.97 12.37
N GLY A 82 -3.32 0.36 12.33
CA GLY A 82 -2.03 0.94 11.94
C GLY A 82 -0.90 0.72 12.95
N GLN A 83 -1.25 0.49 14.22
CA GLN A 83 -0.27 0.12 15.25
C GLN A 83 0.18 -1.33 15.10
N LEU A 84 -0.69 -2.22 14.59
CA LEU A 84 -0.33 -3.60 14.25
C LEU A 84 0.78 -3.62 13.18
N VAL A 85 0.61 -2.87 12.08
CA VAL A 85 1.64 -2.74 11.04
C VAL A 85 2.96 -2.29 11.65
N LYS A 86 2.93 -1.24 12.47
CA LYS A 86 4.13 -0.73 13.16
C LYS A 86 4.76 -1.78 14.08
N GLN A 87 3.96 -2.54 14.82
CA GLN A 87 4.43 -3.58 15.73
C GLN A 87 5.17 -4.71 15.01
N LEU A 88 4.67 -5.12 13.83
CA LEU A 88 5.25 -6.22 13.05
C LEU A 88 6.37 -5.77 12.10
N SER A 89 6.51 -4.46 11.86
CA SER A 89 7.38 -3.92 10.82
C SER A 89 8.89 -4.15 11.02
N SER A 90 9.33 -4.55 12.22
CA SER A 90 10.72 -4.94 12.48
C SER A 90 11.02 -6.40 12.19
N ALA A 91 10.06 -7.19 11.70
CA ALA A 91 10.31 -8.59 11.33
C ALA A 91 11.18 -8.68 10.07
N THR A 92 12.19 -9.56 10.08
CA THR A 92 13.18 -9.69 9.01
C THR A 92 12.85 -10.79 8.00
N GLY A 93 11.65 -11.39 8.07
CA GLY A 93 11.18 -12.36 7.09
C GLY A 93 9.77 -12.88 7.41
N LEU A 94 9.14 -13.57 6.45
CA LEU A 94 7.76 -14.04 6.57
C LEU A 94 7.55 -15.01 7.73
N ALA A 95 8.50 -15.90 7.99
CA ALA A 95 8.40 -16.85 9.10
C ALA A 95 8.31 -16.14 10.46
N GLN A 96 9.03 -15.03 10.63
CA GLN A 96 8.96 -14.24 11.86
C GLN A 96 7.62 -13.51 11.97
N ILE A 97 7.08 -12.98 10.86
CA ILE A 97 5.76 -12.35 10.83
C ILE A 97 4.68 -13.38 11.17
N GLU A 98 4.72 -14.58 10.59
CA GLU A 98 3.78 -15.68 10.91
C GLU A 98 3.83 -16.04 12.39
N TRP A 99 5.04 -16.19 12.94
CA TRP A 99 5.21 -16.46 14.38
C TRP A 99 4.65 -15.33 15.24
N GLN A 100 4.97 -14.07 14.94
CA GLN A 100 4.48 -12.91 15.69
C GLN A 100 2.95 -12.77 15.59
N PHE A 101 2.38 -12.97 14.41
CA PHE A 101 0.94 -12.93 14.17
C PHE A 101 0.19 -13.95 15.02
N ALA A 102 0.73 -15.17 15.14
CA ALA A 102 0.15 -16.23 15.97
C ALA A 102 0.15 -15.93 17.48
N GLN A 103 0.95 -14.95 17.93
CA GLN A 103 0.99 -14.51 19.33
C GLN A 103 0.07 -13.31 19.62
N LEU A 104 -0.59 -12.75 18.60
CA LEU A 104 -1.43 -11.57 18.77
C LEU A 104 -2.75 -11.91 19.46
N ASP A 105 -3.18 -11.03 20.36
CA ASP A 105 -4.57 -10.97 20.78
C ASP A 105 -5.39 -10.22 19.72
N LEU A 106 -5.89 -10.96 18.73
CA LEU A 106 -6.61 -10.40 17.58
C LEU A 106 -7.94 -9.72 17.96
N GLN A 107 -8.51 -10.04 19.12
CA GLN A 107 -9.74 -9.41 19.62
C GLN A 107 -9.57 -7.92 19.93
N GLN A 108 -8.32 -7.45 20.06
CA GLN A 108 -8.03 -6.02 20.24
C GLN A 108 -8.14 -5.22 18.94
N PHE A 109 -8.28 -5.87 17.78
CA PHE A 109 -8.27 -5.20 16.48
C PHE A 109 -9.60 -5.36 15.76
N ALA A 110 -10.03 -4.28 15.10
CA ALA A 110 -11.05 -4.38 14.06
C ALA A 110 -10.55 -5.30 12.93
N PRO A 111 -11.44 -6.02 12.21
CA PRO A 111 -11.07 -6.94 11.14
C PRO A 111 -10.15 -6.33 10.07
N PHE A 112 -9.23 -7.13 9.53
CA PHE A 112 -8.24 -6.66 8.55
C PHE A 112 -7.71 -7.77 7.64
N THR A 113 -7.08 -7.33 6.56
CA THR A 113 -6.17 -8.14 5.74
C THR A 113 -4.81 -7.47 5.77
N LEU A 114 -3.79 -8.18 6.22
CA LEU A 114 -2.40 -7.74 6.22
C LEU A 114 -1.64 -8.52 5.14
N LEU A 115 -1.00 -7.81 4.21
CA LEU A 115 -0.13 -8.39 3.21
C LEU A 115 1.32 -8.22 3.64
N ALA A 116 2.11 -9.28 3.48
CA ALA A 116 3.54 -9.29 3.77
C ALA A 116 4.36 -9.74 2.57
N PHE A 117 5.41 -8.98 2.29
CA PHE A 117 6.33 -9.14 1.18
C PHE A 117 7.74 -9.36 1.75
N GLU A 118 8.51 -10.26 1.15
CA GLU A 118 9.90 -10.53 1.52
C GLU A 118 10.74 -10.55 0.25
N LEU A 119 11.85 -9.79 0.25
CA LEU A 119 12.75 -9.72 -0.90
C LEU A 119 13.30 -11.11 -1.24
N GLY A 120 13.18 -11.49 -2.52
CA GLY A 120 13.58 -12.82 -3.00
C GLY A 120 12.48 -13.88 -2.90
N ASN A 121 11.29 -13.53 -2.40
CA ASN A 121 10.12 -14.41 -2.41
C ASN A 121 9.17 -14.06 -3.58
N SER A 122 8.75 -15.08 -4.33
CA SER A 122 7.82 -14.91 -5.46
C SER A 122 6.35 -14.86 -5.05
N LYS A 123 6.05 -15.08 -3.76
CA LYS A 123 4.69 -15.12 -3.23
C LYS A 123 4.51 -14.15 -2.08
N VAL A 124 3.32 -13.57 -2.01
CA VAL A 124 2.91 -12.64 -0.95
C VAL A 124 2.09 -13.41 0.08
N ARG A 125 2.40 -13.23 1.37
CA ARG A 125 1.59 -13.80 2.45
C ARG A 125 0.46 -12.86 2.81
N GLU A 126 -0.70 -13.45 3.07
CA GLU A 126 -1.90 -12.75 3.48
C GLU A 126 -2.35 -13.26 4.84
N PHE A 127 -2.50 -12.36 5.80
CA PHE A 127 -3.00 -12.64 7.12
C PHE A 127 -4.37 -12.00 7.26
N GLN A 128 -5.41 -12.81 7.38
CA GLN A 128 -6.78 -12.34 7.52
C GLN A 128 -7.23 -12.47 8.97
N TRP A 129 -7.95 -11.46 9.43
CA TRP A 129 -8.72 -11.46 10.65
C TRP A 129 -10.12 -10.95 10.32
N ASP A 130 -11.14 -11.79 10.47
CA ASP A 130 -12.53 -11.42 10.18
C ASP A 130 -13.31 -10.97 11.44
N GLY A 131 -12.68 -10.98 12.61
CA GLY A 131 -13.33 -10.69 13.90
C GLY A 131 -13.67 -11.93 14.73
N GLU A 132 -13.69 -13.10 14.10
CA GLU A 132 -14.00 -14.39 14.73
C GLU A 132 -12.91 -15.42 14.43
N ASN A 133 -12.42 -15.47 13.19
CA ASN A 133 -11.42 -16.41 12.70
C ASN A 133 -10.22 -15.68 12.09
N ALA A 134 -9.06 -16.33 12.22
CA ALA A 134 -7.83 -15.91 11.58
C ALA A 134 -7.36 -16.94 10.56
N SER A 135 -6.80 -16.49 9.44
CA SER A 135 -6.23 -17.37 8.41
C SER A 135 -4.93 -16.79 7.85
N ILE A 136 -4.07 -17.67 7.34
CA ILE A 136 -2.83 -17.30 6.65
C ILE A 136 -2.86 -17.97 5.27
N LEU A 137 -2.82 -17.16 4.22
CA LEU A 137 -2.98 -17.55 2.83
C LEU A 137 -1.89 -16.90 1.98
N TYR A 138 -1.98 -17.15 0.67
CA TYR A 138 -1.19 -16.45 -0.33
C TYR A 138 -2.09 -15.53 -1.14
N ALA A 139 -1.70 -14.27 -1.27
CA ALA A 139 -2.46 -13.28 -2.02
C ALA A 139 -2.14 -13.33 -3.52
N GLN A 140 -3.07 -12.82 -4.33
CA GLN A 140 -2.86 -12.50 -5.74
C GLN A 140 -3.07 -11.01 -5.97
N SER A 141 -2.31 -10.43 -6.90
CA SER A 141 -2.45 -9.02 -7.28
C SER A 141 -3.56 -8.86 -8.33
N PRO A 142 -4.39 -7.81 -8.27
CA PRO A 142 -4.49 -6.78 -7.23
C PRO A 142 -5.39 -7.20 -6.05
N HIS A 143 -5.36 -6.42 -4.96
CA HIS A 143 -6.26 -6.57 -3.81
C HIS A 143 -6.98 -5.26 -3.48
N PHE A 144 -8.23 -5.35 -3.03
CA PHE A 144 -9.06 -4.19 -2.72
C PHE A 144 -9.74 -4.32 -1.35
N SER A 145 -10.09 -3.17 -0.76
CA SER A 145 -11.00 -3.11 0.38
C SER A 145 -12.02 -2.00 0.24
N SER A 146 -13.26 -2.30 0.60
CA SER A 146 -14.37 -1.36 0.58
C SER A 146 -15.30 -1.54 1.77
N ALA A 147 -15.78 -0.41 2.31
CA ALA A 147 -16.83 -0.40 3.32
C ALA A 147 -18.24 -0.56 2.72
N VAL A 148 -18.40 -0.23 1.44
CA VAL A 148 -19.69 -0.20 0.75
C VAL A 148 -19.56 -0.98 -0.55
N ALA A 149 -20.47 -1.93 -0.80
CA ALA A 149 -20.55 -2.66 -2.07
C ALA A 149 -19.20 -3.25 -2.52
N LEU A 150 -18.54 -4.01 -1.64
CA LEU A 150 -17.23 -4.61 -1.91
C LEU A 150 -17.21 -5.40 -3.23
N ASP A 151 -18.23 -6.20 -3.49
CA ASP A 151 -18.26 -7.08 -4.67
C ASP A 151 -18.28 -6.28 -5.97
N SER A 152 -19.12 -5.24 -6.06
CA SER A 152 -19.20 -4.43 -7.28
C SER A 152 -17.99 -3.51 -7.48
N ILE A 153 -17.42 -2.97 -6.40
CA ILE A 153 -16.17 -2.18 -6.47
C ILE A 153 -15.00 -3.07 -6.85
N THR A 154 -14.92 -4.27 -6.27
CA THR A 154 -13.88 -5.25 -6.62
C THR A 154 -14.02 -5.66 -8.09
N ALA A 155 -15.22 -6.00 -8.54
CA ALA A 155 -15.47 -6.37 -9.94
C ALA A 155 -15.08 -5.24 -10.91
N TYR A 156 -15.45 -3.98 -10.61
CA TYR A 156 -15.08 -2.83 -11.43
C TYR A 156 -13.56 -2.60 -11.48
N ARG A 157 -12.90 -2.55 -10.33
CA ARG A 157 -11.45 -2.30 -10.27
C ARG A 157 -10.65 -3.46 -10.87
N GLN A 158 -11.17 -4.68 -10.76
CA GLN A 158 -10.62 -5.86 -11.40
C GLN A 158 -10.75 -5.76 -12.93
N SER A 159 -11.89 -5.34 -13.47
CA SER A 159 -12.04 -5.17 -14.92
C SER A 159 -11.08 -4.11 -15.47
N VAL A 160 -10.90 -2.99 -14.75
CA VAL A 160 -9.90 -1.96 -15.10
C VAL A 160 -8.48 -2.54 -15.12
N TYR A 161 -8.14 -3.40 -14.15
CA TYR A 161 -6.83 -4.05 -14.09
C TYR A 161 -6.60 -5.00 -15.28
N GLU A 162 -7.63 -5.78 -15.62
CA GLU A 162 -7.61 -6.74 -16.74
C GLU A 162 -7.54 -6.04 -18.10
N GLU A 163 -8.33 -4.97 -18.29
CA GLU A 163 -8.34 -4.16 -19.51
C GLU A 163 -6.99 -3.46 -19.77
N LEU A 164 -6.30 -3.04 -18.71
CA LEU A 164 -4.97 -2.45 -18.82
C LEU A 164 -3.91 -3.44 -19.32
N ALA A 165 -4.17 -4.74 -19.18
CA ALA A 165 -3.26 -5.82 -19.58
C ALA A 165 -1.82 -5.61 -19.05
N VAL A 166 -1.70 -5.42 -17.73
CA VAL A 166 -0.43 -5.12 -17.04
C VAL A 166 0.70 -6.04 -17.50
N THR A 167 1.73 -5.46 -18.09
CA THR A 167 2.92 -6.17 -18.61
C THR A 167 4.21 -5.82 -17.89
N CYS A 168 4.24 -4.69 -17.18
CA CYS A 168 5.36 -4.27 -16.35
C CYS A 168 4.88 -3.49 -15.13
N ALA A 169 5.79 -3.23 -14.18
CA ALA A 169 5.48 -2.49 -12.97
C ALA A 169 4.95 -1.06 -13.22
N ASP A 170 5.42 -0.38 -14.28
CA ASP A 170 4.99 0.98 -14.60
C ASP A 170 3.52 1.06 -15.04
N ASP A 171 2.96 -0.02 -15.60
CA ASP A 171 1.53 -0.08 -15.90
C ASP A 171 0.71 0.07 -14.60
N LEU A 172 1.24 -0.36 -13.45
CA LEU A 172 0.57 -0.17 -12.16
C LEU A 172 0.49 1.30 -11.74
N LEU A 173 1.39 2.19 -12.21
CA LEU A 173 1.26 3.63 -11.96
C LEU A 173 0.03 4.20 -12.68
N LEU A 174 -0.24 3.73 -13.90
CA LEU A 174 -1.44 4.09 -14.67
C LEU A 174 -2.69 3.52 -14.01
N PHE A 175 -2.64 2.26 -13.58
CA PHE A 175 -3.73 1.62 -12.84
C PHE A 175 -4.14 2.41 -11.59
N HIS A 176 -3.16 2.78 -10.74
CA HIS A 176 -3.44 3.52 -9.50
C HIS A 176 -3.88 4.98 -9.74
N SER A 177 -3.58 5.54 -10.91
CA SER A 177 -4.04 6.88 -11.32
C SER A 177 -5.39 6.85 -12.03
N GLN A 178 -5.94 5.67 -12.33
CA GLN A 178 -7.18 5.54 -13.07
C GLN A 178 -8.33 6.21 -12.33
N HIS A 179 -9.01 7.11 -13.04
CA HIS A 179 -10.17 7.81 -12.56
C HIS A 179 -11.24 7.89 -13.65
N HIS A 180 -12.45 7.45 -13.33
CA HIS A 180 -13.62 7.55 -14.18
C HIS A 180 -14.58 8.58 -13.57
N PRO A 181 -14.69 9.80 -14.12
CA PRO A 181 -15.47 10.88 -13.52
C PRO A 181 -16.92 10.52 -13.21
N GLU A 182 -17.60 9.81 -14.13
CA GLU A 182 -19.00 9.40 -13.97
C GLU A 182 -19.19 8.30 -12.91
N GLN A 183 -18.13 7.55 -12.59
CA GLN A 183 -18.11 6.49 -11.57
C GLN A 183 -16.99 6.72 -10.55
N SER A 184 -16.86 7.99 -10.11
CA SER A 184 -15.76 8.45 -9.26
C SER A 184 -15.54 7.62 -7.99
N HIS A 185 -16.61 7.06 -7.41
CA HIS A 185 -16.54 6.26 -6.19
C HIS A 185 -16.15 4.78 -6.42
N PHE A 186 -16.28 4.28 -7.65
CA PHE A 186 -15.81 2.95 -8.08
C PHE A 186 -14.34 2.96 -8.51
N SER A 187 -13.87 4.11 -9.02
CA SER A 187 -12.52 4.32 -9.55
C SER A 187 -11.40 3.86 -8.62
N VAL A 188 -10.25 3.49 -9.19
CA VAL A 188 -9.05 3.10 -8.42
C VAL A 188 -8.48 4.32 -7.68
N CYS A 189 -8.40 5.46 -8.37
CA CYS A 189 -8.27 6.78 -7.75
C CYS A 189 -9.68 7.31 -7.44
N MET A 190 -10.12 7.07 -6.21
CA MET A 190 -11.49 7.27 -5.76
C MET A 190 -11.75 8.72 -5.36
N HIS A 191 -12.89 9.26 -5.79
CA HIS A 191 -13.40 10.56 -5.33
C HIS A 191 -14.88 10.44 -4.91
N ARG A 192 -15.17 10.94 -3.72
CA ARG A 192 -16.51 11.11 -3.14
C ARG A 192 -16.63 12.50 -2.54
N GLU A 193 -17.83 12.85 -2.07
CA GLU A 193 -18.05 14.10 -1.34
C GLU A 193 -17.24 14.13 -0.03
N ASP A 194 -17.29 13.06 0.76
CA ASP A 194 -16.74 12.94 2.11
C ASP A 194 -15.34 12.30 2.19
N ALA A 195 -14.94 11.52 1.17
CA ALA A 195 -13.69 10.78 1.12
C ALA A 195 -13.04 10.82 -0.26
N GLN A 196 -11.75 10.52 -0.34
CA GLN A 196 -11.02 10.39 -1.60
C GLN A 196 -9.73 9.56 -1.41
N THR A 197 -9.08 9.15 -2.50
CA THR A 197 -7.69 8.70 -2.44
C THR A 197 -6.82 9.89 -2.04
N VAL A 198 -6.22 9.82 -0.85
CA VAL A 198 -5.45 10.94 -0.25
C VAL A 198 -3.94 10.80 -0.43
N SER A 199 -3.47 9.61 -0.79
CA SER A 199 -2.06 9.37 -1.05
C SER A 199 -1.85 8.11 -1.88
N PHE A 200 -0.75 8.11 -2.60
CA PHE A 200 -0.18 6.95 -3.27
C PHE A 200 1.19 6.62 -2.65
N THR A 201 1.44 5.34 -2.38
CA THR A 201 2.76 4.84 -1.95
C THR A 201 3.26 3.78 -2.93
N ARG A 202 4.50 3.91 -3.40
CA ARG A 202 5.24 2.84 -4.06
C ARG A 202 6.36 2.36 -3.15
N ILE A 203 6.54 1.05 -3.02
CA ILE A 203 7.76 0.47 -2.47
C ILE A 203 8.47 -0.28 -3.60
N GLN A 204 9.76 -0.07 -3.74
CA GLN A 204 10.65 -0.84 -4.60
C GLN A 204 11.68 -1.52 -3.70
N ALA A 205 11.70 -2.85 -3.73
CA ALA A 205 12.64 -3.65 -2.97
C ALA A 205 13.41 -4.57 -3.91
N SER A 206 14.71 -4.34 -3.99
CA SER A 206 15.69 -5.15 -4.72
C SER A 206 16.93 -5.36 -3.85
N LYS A 207 17.88 -6.19 -4.30
CA LYS A 207 19.12 -6.45 -3.54
C LYS A 207 19.95 -5.18 -3.25
N ASN A 208 19.88 -4.18 -4.12
CA ASN A 208 20.73 -2.99 -4.04
C ASN A 208 19.94 -1.68 -3.80
N ASP A 209 18.61 -1.75 -3.82
CA ASP A 209 17.75 -0.58 -3.70
C ASP A 209 16.48 -0.95 -2.93
N LEU A 210 16.35 -0.33 -1.75
CA LEU A 210 15.18 -0.40 -0.89
C LEU A 210 14.65 1.03 -0.74
N GLN A 211 13.57 1.31 -1.47
CA GLN A 211 13.01 2.66 -1.58
C GLN A 211 11.49 2.64 -1.36
N MET A 212 11.00 3.68 -0.69
CA MET A 212 9.60 4.03 -0.61
C MET A 212 9.39 5.39 -1.27
N THR A 213 8.50 5.49 -2.24
CA THR A 213 8.00 6.75 -2.79
C THR A 213 6.63 7.03 -2.19
N TYR A 214 6.39 8.24 -1.68
CA TYR A 214 5.10 8.63 -1.11
C TYR A 214 4.63 9.95 -1.70
N VAL A 215 3.52 9.91 -2.43
CA VAL A 215 2.89 11.07 -3.05
C VAL A 215 1.59 11.40 -2.33
N ALA A 216 1.57 12.56 -1.67
CA ALA A 216 0.36 13.09 -1.06
C ALA A 216 -0.57 13.68 -2.14
N GLY A 217 -1.87 13.52 -1.94
CA GLY A 217 -2.90 13.89 -2.91
C GLY A 217 -3.34 12.71 -3.78
N SER A 218 -4.43 12.92 -4.51
CA SER A 218 -5.00 11.90 -5.38
C SER A 218 -4.09 11.65 -6.59
N PRO A 219 -3.72 10.39 -6.89
CA PRO A 219 -2.75 10.06 -7.93
C PRO A 219 -3.14 10.52 -9.34
N CYS A 220 -4.44 10.56 -9.67
CA CYS A 220 -4.93 11.09 -10.95
C CYS A 220 -4.54 12.56 -11.22
N MET A 221 -4.16 13.32 -10.19
CA MET A 221 -3.73 14.71 -10.29
C MET A 221 -2.27 14.93 -9.88
N HIS A 222 -1.72 14.08 -9.01
CA HIS A 222 -0.44 14.33 -8.33
C HIS A 222 0.67 13.35 -8.70
N LEU A 223 0.36 12.21 -9.33
CA LEU A 223 1.35 11.19 -9.68
C LEU A 223 2.09 11.57 -10.96
N THR A 224 3.03 12.51 -10.83
CA THR A 224 3.89 12.98 -11.94
C THR A 224 5.28 12.37 -11.86
N PRO A 225 6.06 12.34 -12.97
CA PRO A 225 7.46 11.90 -12.91
C PRO A 225 8.29 12.70 -11.90
N GLN A 226 8.01 14.01 -11.78
CA GLN A 226 8.69 14.88 -10.84
C GLN A 226 8.33 14.55 -9.39
N ALA A 227 7.07 14.25 -9.10
CA ALA A 227 6.64 13.81 -7.77
C ALA A 227 7.30 12.48 -7.39
N LEU A 228 7.29 11.50 -8.31
CA LEU A 228 7.95 10.21 -8.11
C LEU A 228 9.46 10.37 -7.83
N ALA A 229 10.14 11.30 -8.51
CA ALA A 229 11.57 11.54 -8.33
C ALA A 229 11.92 12.33 -7.06
N SER A 230 11.05 13.24 -6.62
CA SER A 230 11.35 14.16 -5.51
C SER A 230 10.81 13.68 -4.16
N GLN A 231 9.95 12.66 -4.14
CA GLN A 231 9.26 12.17 -2.95
C GLN A 231 9.61 10.71 -2.66
N SER A 232 10.89 10.36 -2.86
CA SER A 232 11.46 9.05 -2.58
C SER A 232 12.33 9.05 -1.32
N TYR A 233 12.21 7.99 -0.55
CA TYR A 233 12.82 7.78 0.76
C TYR A 233 13.51 6.42 0.74
N GLY A 234 14.79 6.35 1.14
CA GLY A 234 15.54 5.10 1.22
C GLY A 234 16.23 4.96 2.57
N PHE A 235 16.70 3.75 2.88
CA PHE A 235 17.60 3.55 4.01
C PHE A 235 18.95 4.13 3.65
N GLN A 236 19.55 4.85 4.59
CA GLN A 236 20.85 5.46 4.38
C GLN A 236 21.75 5.14 5.54
N ASP A 237 23.03 4.98 5.23
CA ASP A 237 24.05 4.81 6.25
C ASP A 237 24.32 6.07 7.08
N ASN A 238 23.74 7.25 6.77
CA ASN A 238 23.70 8.49 7.61
C ASN A 238 23.15 9.73 6.82
N GLY A 239 21.82 9.91 6.69
CA GLY A 239 21.22 11.24 6.39
C GLY A 239 20.88 11.59 4.93
N PHE A 240 19.70 12.20 4.74
CA PHE A 240 18.88 12.31 3.51
C PHE A 240 19.62 12.77 2.23
N GLN A 241 19.40 12.07 1.10
CA GLN A 241 19.58 12.56 -0.27
C GLN A 241 18.47 12.04 -1.20
N ASN A 242 17.95 12.95 -2.04
CA ASN A 242 17.02 12.67 -3.13
C ASN A 242 17.71 11.84 -4.22
N ASN A 243 17.33 10.57 -4.37
CA ASN A 243 17.76 9.76 -5.52
C ASN A 243 16.94 10.13 -6.76
N ARG A 244 17.63 10.42 -7.87
CA ARG A 244 17.01 10.77 -9.16
C ARG A 244 16.38 9.52 -9.78
N PHE A 245 15.08 9.59 -10.05
CA PHE A 245 14.38 8.66 -10.94
C PHE A 245 14.95 8.81 -12.36
N GLN A 246 15.45 7.73 -12.95
CA GLN A 246 15.80 7.64 -14.37
C GLN A 246 15.24 6.33 -14.90
N ASP A 247 13.97 6.33 -15.34
CA ASP A 247 13.40 5.20 -16.07
C ASP A 247 12.78 5.69 -17.40
N PRO A 248 13.29 5.25 -18.57
CA PRO A 248 12.83 5.69 -19.88
C PRO A 248 11.40 5.27 -20.25
N CYS A 249 10.81 4.24 -19.60
CA CYS A 249 9.54 3.65 -20.02
C CYS A 249 8.32 4.56 -19.76
N PHE A 250 8.36 5.35 -18.69
CA PHE A 250 7.23 6.19 -18.28
C PHE A 250 7.00 7.42 -19.18
N GLN A 251 8.03 7.93 -19.87
CA GLN A 251 7.90 9.15 -20.68
C GLN A 251 7.13 8.94 -21.99
N GLU A 252 7.15 7.75 -22.58
CA GLU A 252 6.46 7.48 -23.85
C GLU A 252 4.94 7.30 -23.69
N LYS A 253 4.46 6.82 -22.53
CA LYS A 253 3.04 6.50 -22.32
C LYS A 253 2.17 7.69 -21.85
N VAL A 254 2.75 8.72 -21.22
CA VAL A 254 2.01 9.91 -20.75
C VAL A 254 1.39 10.70 -21.93
N SER A 255 1.98 10.61 -23.13
CA SER A 255 1.48 11.30 -24.33
C SER A 255 0.23 10.66 -24.96
N LEU A 256 -0.14 9.43 -24.57
CA LEU A 256 -1.27 8.70 -25.16
C LEU A 256 -2.57 8.83 -24.37
N VAL A 257 -2.51 9.21 -23.08
CA VAL A 257 -3.70 9.34 -22.22
C VAL A 257 -4.27 10.76 -22.25
N SER A 258 -3.49 11.77 -22.67
CA SER A 258 -3.96 13.15 -22.90
C SER A 258 -4.75 13.34 -24.20
N GLY A 259 -4.98 12.27 -24.98
CA GLY A 259 -5.58 12.31 -26.31
C GLY A 259 -7.06 11.89 -26.41
N SER A 260 -7.68 11.48 -25.30
CA SER A 260 -9.06 11.00 -25.30
C SER A 260 -9.77 11.55 -24.05
N PHE A 261 -10.16 12.82 -24.13
CA PHE A 261 -11.11 13.44 -23.20
C PHE A 261 -12.54 13.01 -23.53
#